data_AF-A0A4Q3M5V8-F1
#
_entry.id   AF-A0A4Q3M5V8-F1
#
_cell.length_a   1.000
_cell.length_b   1.000
_cell.length_c   1.000
_cell.angle_alpha   90.00
_cell.angle_beta   90.00
_cell.angle_gamma   90.00
#
_symmetry.space_group_name_H-M   'P 1'
#
loop_
_entity.id
_entity.type
_entity.pdbx_description
1 polymer ?
#
loop_
_entity_poly.entity_id
_entity_poly.type
_entity_poly.pdbx_seq_one_letter_code
_entity_poly.pdbx_strand_id
1 'polypeptide(L)'
;MAAHEFYFSFDDLGGMAGVQKWMQFAARFRTELGRVMATRYSESMYLEDRIMNACAALESLDGVGRGNVDEKGVYLVDRLTECINVAGDPFKSLIVEDPRQWATRVKDCRHSLAHHLEAFRTNSTGVEHLLAEQLYWLFAMCSLRMVEAPQDVFASIAKHPQVRWLTGEATRAERHGGPAQP
;
A
#
# COMPACT_ATOMS: atom_id res chain seq x y z
N MET A 1 4.63 -19.69 23.18
CA MET A 1 4.12 -18.38 22.75
C MET A 1 5.03 -17.89 21.64
N ALA A 2 4.53 -17.75 20.42
CA ALA A 2 5.32 -17.10 19.37
C ALA A 2 5.59 -15.66 19.83
N ALA A 3 6.85 -15.24 19.89
CA ALA A 3 7.17 -13.84 20.08
C ALA A 3 6.47 -13.08 18.94
N HIS A 4 5.65 -12.09 19.27
CA HIS A 4 5.13 -11.20 18.24
C HIS A 4 6.32 -10.56 17.54
N GLU A 5 6.53 -10.94 16.29
CA GLU A 5 7.61 -10.40 15.48
C GLU A 5 7.21 -8.97 15.09
N PHE A 6 7.86 -7.99 15.72
CA PHE A 6 7.62 -6.59 15.41
C PHE A 6 8.31 -6.23 14.09
N TYR A 7 7.70 -5.36 13.30
CA TYR A 7 8.29 -4.86 12.06
C TYR A 7 9.56 -4.04 12.29
N PHE A 8 9.63 -3.33 13.41
CA PHE A 8 10.76 -2.53 13.87
C PHE A 8 10.54 -2.17 15.36
N SER A 9 11.61 -1.76 16.03
CA SER A 9 11.60 -1.33 17.44
C SER A 9 11.41 0.18 17.60
N PHE A 10 11.20 0.63 18.84
CA PHE A 10 11.15 2.05 19.17
C PHE A 10 12.45 2.78 18.79
N ASP A 11 13.59 2.14 19.03
CA ASP A 11 14.90 2.71 18.71
C ASP A 11 15.11 2.79 17.20
N ASP A 12 14.64 1.80 16.43
CA ASP A 12 14.69 1.83 14.97
C ASP A 12 13.90 3.00 14.38
N LEU A 13 12.80 3.42 15.03
CA LEU A 13 12.01 4.59 14.61
C LEU A 13 12.69 5.93 14.97
N GLY A 14 13.81 5.92 15.70
CA GLY A 14 14.47 7.12 16.20
C GLY A 14 13.96 7.58 17.57
N GLY A 15 13.41 6.65 18.36
CA GLY A 15 12.95 6.89 19.72
C GLY A 15 11.86 7.97 19.82
N MET A 16 11.95 8.83 20.84
CA MET A 16 10.92 9.85 21.10
C MET A 16 10.79 10.87 19.97
N ALA A 17 11.88 11.21 19.27
CA ALA A 17 11.82 12.10 18.13
C ALA A 17 10.99 11.49 17.00
N GLY A 18 11.17 10.18 16.74
CA GLY A 18 10.34 9.42 15.80
C GLY A 18 8.86 9.43 16.19
N VAL A 19 8.56 9.20 17.47
CA VAL A 19 7.18 9.25 17.99
C VAL A 19 6.57 10.64 17.80
N GLN A 20 7.32 11.72 18.05
CA GLN A 20 6.84 13.08 17.85
C GLN A 20 6.47 13.33 16.38
N LYS A 21 7.33 12.94 15.43
CA LYS A 21 7.05 13.06 13.99
C LYS A 21 5.82 12.23 13.60
N TRP A 22 5.69 11.02 14.14
CA TRP A 22 4.50 10.18 13.93
C TRP A 22 3.22 10.83 14.45
N MET A 23 3.24 11.43 15.64
CA MET A 23 2.07 12.13 16.19
C MET A 23 1.65 13.32 15.31
N GLN A 24 2.61 14.07 14.78
CA GLN A 24 2.34 15.17 13.86
C GLN A 24 1.73 14.66 12.54
N PHE A 25 2.27 13.57 11.99
CA PHE A 25 1.71 12.89 10.83
C PHE A 25 0.27 12.40 11.09
N ALA A 26 0.04 11.69 12.19
CA ALA A 26 -1.28 11.16 12.55
C ALA A 26 -2.30 12.26 12.80
N ALA A 27 -1.89 13.42 13.32
CA ALA A 27 -2.75 14.59 13.46
C ALA A 27 -3.13 15.17 12.08
N ARG A 28 -2.17 15.24 11.15
CA ARG A 28 -2.37 15.78 9.79
C ARG A 28 -3.22 14.86 8.90
N PHE A 29 -3.01 13.55 8.99
CA PHE A 29 -3.63 12.53 8.13
C PHE A 29 -4.62 11.63 8.87
N ARG A 30 -5.34 12.19 9.86
CA ARG A 30 -6.21 11.41 10.74
C ARG A 30 -7.27 10.61 9.99
N THR A 31 -7.86 11.21 8.96
CA THR A 31 -8.93 10.58 8.16
C THR A 31 -8.38 9.42 7.33
N GLU A 32 -7.25 9.64 6.66
CA GLU A 32 -6.56 8.66 5.82
C GLU A 32 -6.07 7.49 6.68
N LEU A 33 -5.45 7.80 7.82
CA LEU A 33 -5.00 6.79 8.78
C LEU A 33 -6.19 5.99 9.30
N GLY A 34 -7.32 6.64 9.63
CA GLY A 34 -8.54 5.95 10.05
C GLY A 34 -9.06 4.98 8.98
N ARG A 35 -9.12 5.41 7.72
CA ARG A 35 -9.57 4.58 6.59
C ARG A 35 -8.66 3.38 6.35
N VAL A 36 -7.34 3.60 6.32
CA VAL A 36 -6.37 2.51 6.07
C VAL A 36 -6.32 1.56 7.26
N MET A 37 -6.36 2.05 8.50
CA MET A 37 -6.34 1.19 9.68
C MET A 37 -7.63 0.38 9.82
N ALA A 38 -8.79 0.93 9.43
CA ALA A 38 -10.04 0.17 9.39
C ALA A 38 -9.92 -1.10 8.52
N THR A 39 -9.10 -1.06 7.46
CA THR A 39 -8.85 -2.26 6.63
C THR A 39 -8.20 -3.38 7.44
N ARG A 40 -7.34 -3.07 8.42
CA ARG A 40 -6.60 -4.07 9.22
C ARG A 40 -7.37 -4.59 10.42
N TYR A 41 -8.14 -3.73 11.09
CA TYR A 41 -8.73 -4.05 12.40
C TYR A 41 -10.24 -4.30 12.37
N SER A 42 -10.89 -4.13 11.22
CA SER A 42 -12.29 -4.51 11.04
C SER A 42 -12.37 -5.94 10.48
N GLU A 43 -12.70 -6.92 11.31
CA GLU A 43 -12.83 -8.33 10.93
C GLU A 43 -13.88 -8.58 9.83
N SER A 44 -14.88 -7.68 9.73
CA SER A 44 -16.00 -7.80 8.79
C SER A 44 -15.89 -6.95 7.52
N MET A 45 -14.75 -6.30 7.26
CA MET A 45 -14.62 -5.41 6.10
C MET A 45 -14.39 -6.20 4.82
N TYR A 46 -15.23 -5.98 3.81
CA TYR A 46 -15.09 -6.63 2.51
C TYR A 46 -13.81 -6.15 1.81
N LEU A 47 -13.22 -7.03 0.99
CA LEU A 47 -12.00 -6.74 0.26
C LEU A 47 -12.14 -5.53 -0.68
N GLU A 48 -13.34 -5.36 -1.25
CA GLU A 48 -13.74 -4.19 -2.04
C GLU A 48 -13.52 -2.89 -1.26
N ASP A 49 -14.03 -2.83 -0.02
CA ASP A 49 -13.89 -1.67 0.86
C ASP A 49 -12.42 -1.42 1.24
N ARG A 50 -11.63 -2.49 1.43
CA ARG A 50 -10.20 -2.36 1.73
C ARG A 50 -9.45 -1.67 0.59
N ILE A 51 -9.66 -2.13 -0.65
CA ILE A 51 -9.02 -1.58 -1.85
C ILE A 51 -9.46 -0.13 -2.08
N MET A 52 -10.77 0.15 -1.97
CA MET A 52 -11.32 1.49 -2.16
C MET A 52 -10.79 2.49 -1.13
N ASN A 53 -10.75 2.10 0.15
CA ASN A 53 -10.25 2.94 1.23
C ASN A 53 -8.75 3.22 1.11
N ALA A 54 -7.95 2.20 0.76
CA ALA A 54 -6.51 2.37 0.57
C ALA A 54 -6.19 3.27 -0.63
N CYS A 55 -6.89 3.09 -1.77
CA CYS A 55 -6.76 3.99 -2.93
C CYS A 55 -7.06 5.44 -2.53
N ALA A 56 -8.19 5.68 -1.87
CA ALA A 56 -8.58 7.03 -1.47
C ALA A 56 -7.57 7.69 -0.52
N ALA A 57 -6.97 6.91 0.39
CA ALA A 57 -5.95 7.41 1.31
C ALA A 57 -4.64 7.77 0.57
N LEU A 58 -4.23 6.97 -0.41
CA LEU A 58 -3.05 7.24 -1.24
C LEU A 58 -3.25 8.46 -2.16
N GLU A 59 -4.44 8.60 -2.75
CA GLU A 59 -4.80 9.79 -3.52
C GLU A 59 -4.70 11.07 -2.66
N SER A 60 -5.18 11.02 -1.41
CA SER A 60 -5.06 12.11 -0.45
C SER A 60 -3.60 12.38 -0.06
N LEU A 61 -2.81 11.33 0.20
CA LEU A 61 -1.40 11.45 0.58
C LEU A 61 -0.55 12.13 -0.50
N ASP A 62 -0.70 11.71 -1.77
CA ASP A 62 -0.07 12.39 -2.91
C ASP A 62 -0.58 13.83 -3.06
N GLY A 63 -1.90 14.04 -2.96
CA GLY A 63 -2.52 15.37 -3.02
C GLY A 63 -1.91 16.34 -2.00
N VAL A 64 -1.79 15.91 -0.75
CA VAL A 64 -1.16 16.70 0.32
C VAL A 64 0.32 16.93 0.06
N GLY A 65 1.05 15.94 -0.48
CA GLY A 65 2.45 16.07 -0.90
C GLY A 65 2.64 17.13 -2.00
N ARG A 66 1.69 17.25 -2.91
CA ARG A 66 1.65 18.28 -3.96
C ARG A 66 1.17 19.64 -3.47
N GLY A 67 0.74 19.77 -2.21
CA GLY A 67 0.19 21.02 -1.67
C GLY A 67 -1.31 21.21 -1.91
N ASN A 68 -2.07 20.11 -1.99
CA ASN A 68 -3.52 20.08 -2.27
C ASN A 68 -3.90 20.81 -3.55
N VAL A 69 -3.06 20.73 -4.57
CA VAL A 69 -3.41 21.25 -5.88
C VAL A 69 -4.46 20.32 -6.46
N ASP A 70 -5.69 20.84 -6.55
CA ASP A 70 -6.81 20.20 -7.24
C ASP A 70 -6.58 20.35 -8.77
N GLU A 71 -5.44 19.83 -9.20
CA GLU A 71 -5.01 19.85 -10.59
C GLU A 71 -5.91 18.88 -11.35
N LYS A 72 -6.91 19.46 -12.03
CA LYS A 72 -7.71 18.74 -13.01
C LYS A 72 -6.76 18.03 -13.98
N GLY A 73 -6.77 16.70 -13.95
CA GLY A 73 -6.00 15.87 -14.90
C GLY A 73 -4.95 14.95 -14.28
N VAL A 74 -4.73 14.96 -12.95
CA VAL A 74 -3.87 13.92 -12.34
C VAL A 74 -4.66 12.63 -12.17
N TYR A 75 -4.32 11.62 -12.97
CA TYR A 75 -4.99 10.32 -12.94
C TYR A 75 -4.48 9.44 -11.80
N LEU A 76 -5.32 8.51 -11.34
CA LEU A 76 -4.99 7.57 -10.26
C LEU A 76 -3.66 6.85 -10.49
N VAL A 77 -3.38 6.44 -11.74
CA VAL A 77 -2.12 5.77 -12.09
C VAL A 77 -0.91 6.65 -11.78
N ASP A 78 -0.97 7.94 -12.10
CA ASP A 78 0.13 8.87 -11.87
C ASP A 78 0.30 9.15 -10.37
N ARG A 79 -0.80 9.27 -9.61
CA ARG A 79 -0.77 9.43 -8.14
C ARG A 79 -0.15 8.22 -7.45
N LEU A 80 -0.54 7.01 -7.85
CA LEU A 80 0.02 5.78 -7.30
C LEU A 80 1.49 5.62 -7.68
N THR A 81 1.87 5.96 -8.92
CA THR A 81 3.27 5.94 -9.35
C THR A 81 4.12 6.90 -8.51
N GLU A 82 3.60 8.09 -8.19
CA GLU A 82 4.31 9.01 -7.30
C GLU A 82 4.43 8.45 -5.87
N CYS A 83 3.37 7.86 -5.32
CA CYS A 83 3.46 7.17 -4.03
C CYS A 83 4.53 6.05 -4.06
N ILE A 84 4.63 5.30 -5.16
CA ILE A 84 5.65 4.26 -5.31
C ILE A 84 7.06 4.87 -5.33
N ASN A 85 7.23 6.03 -5.97
CA ASN A 85 8.50 6.75 -5.96
C ASN A 85 8.87 7.23 -4.55
N VAL A 86 7.89 7.75 -3.79
CA VAL A 86 8.07 8.15 -2.39
C VAL A 86 8.46 6.96 -1.52
N ALA A 87 7.74 5.84 -1.61
CA ALA A 87 8.05 4.62 -0.85
C ALA A 87 9.42 4.03 -1.22
N GLY A 88 9.79 4.11 -2.51
CA GLY A 88 11.09 3.72 -3.04
C GLY A 88 11.25 2.22 -3.25
N ASP A 89 12.51 1.80 -3.34
CA ASP A 89 12.89 0.43 -3.69
C ASP A 89 12.32 -0.69 -2.78
N PRO A 90 12.10 -0.47 -1.46
CA PRO A 90 11.43 -1.45 -0.62
C PRO A 90 10.04 -1.85 -1.16
N PHE A 91 9.27 -0.89 -1.67
CA PHE A 91 7.96 -1.17 -2.25
C PHE A 91 8.07 -1.75 -3.67
N LYS A 92 8.98 -1.24 -4.51
CA LYS A 92 9.20 -1.79 -5.86
C LYS A 92 9.55 -3.28 -5.81
N SER A 93 10.32 -3.69 -4.80
CA SER A 93 10.65 -5.09 -4.53
C SER A 93 9.45 -5.93 -4.07
N LEU A 94 8.41 -5.31 -3.51
CA LEU A 94 7.19 -5.99 -3.05
C LEU A 94 6.27 -6.34 -4.23
N ILE A 95 6.16 -5.47 -5.23
CA ILE A 95 5.23 -5.67 -6.36
C ILE A 95 5.80 -6.57 -7.46
N VAL A 96 7.14 -6.65 -7.59
CA VAL A 96 7.83 -7.55 -8.53
C VAL A 96 7.41 -7.33 -10.01
N GLU A 97 6.92 -6.14 -10.34
CA GLU A 97 6.51 -5.74 -11.70
C GLU A 97 6.81 -4.24 -11.92
N ASP A 98 6.59 -3.75 -13.13
CA ASP A 98 6.73 -2.31 -13.43
C ASP A 98 5.72 -1.47 -12.62
N PRO A 99 6.16 -0.39 -11.93
CA PRO A 99 5.26 0.44 -11.12
C PRO A 99 4.02 0.97 -11.85
N ARG A 100 4.15 1.34 -13.13
CA ARG A 100 3.02 1.89 -13.90
C ARG A 100 2.05 0.79 -14.32
N GLN A 101 2.56 -0.40 -14.64
CA GLN A 101 1.73 -1.58 -14.89
C GLN A 101 0.94 -1.97 -13.64
N TRP A 102 1.61 -2.05 -12.49
CA TRP A 102 0.95 -2.31 -11.20
C TRP A 102 -0.15 -1.30 -10.90
N ALA A 103 0.16 0.00 -11.05
CA ALA A 103 -0.81 1.07 -10.82
C ALA A 103 -2.00 1.02 -11.80
N THR A 104 -1.78 0.56 -13.03
CA THR A 104 -2.85 0.33 -14.00
C THR A 104 -3.77 -0.80 -13.56
N ARG A 105 -3.22 -1.93 -13.08
CA ARG A 105 -4.02 -3.03 -12.51
C ARG A 105 -4.85 -2.58 -11.31
N VAL A 106 -4.29 -1.76 -10.42
CA VAL A 106 -5.05 -1.17 -9.31
C VAL A 106 -6.22 -0.33 -9.83
N LYS A 107 -5.97 0.54 -10.82
CA LYS A 107 -7.00 1.38 -11.43
C LYS A 107 -8.12 0.55 -12.07
N ASP A 108 -7.76 -0.50 -12.81
CA ASP A 108 -8.74 -1.38 -13.45
C ASP A 108 -9.55 -2.17 -12.39
N CYS A 109 -8.89 -2.70 -11.36
CA CYS A 109 -9.54 -3.36 -10.22
C CYS A 109 -10.54 -2.43 -9.51
N ARG A 110 -10.11 -1.21 -9.17
CA ARG A 110 -10.97 -0.18 -8.57
C ARG A 110 -12.17 0.17 -9.47
N HIS A 111 -11.95 0.26 -10.78
CA HIS A 111 -13.02 0.52 -11.74
C HIS A 111 -14.04 -0.63 -11.77
N SER A 112 -13.59 -1.88 -11.84
CA SER A 112 -14.46 -3.06 -11.79
C SER A 112 -15.29 -3.13 -10.50
N LEU A 113 -14.67 -2.81 -9.37
CA LEU A 113 -15.34 -2.71 -8.06
C LEU A 113 -16.44 -1.66 -8.04
N ALA A 114 -16.13 -0.46 -8.51
CA ALA A 114 -17.09 0.65 -8.56
C ALA A 114 -18.30 0.36 -9.47
N HIS A 115 -18.13 -0.51 -10.46
CA HIS A 115 -19.19 -0.93 -11.37
C HIS A 115 -19.88 -2.25 -10.97
N HIS A 116 -19.60 -2.80 -9.78
CA HIS A 116 -20.17 -4.04 -9.25
C HIS A 116 -20.15 -5.23 -10.25
N LEU A 117 -19.09 -5.36 -11.04
CA LEU A 117 -19.00 -6.42 -12.05
C LEU A 117 -18.91 -7.80 -11.37
N GLU A 118 -19.77 -8.75 -11.76
CA GLU A 118 -19.91 -10.10 -11.17
C GLU A 118 -18.60 -10.92 -11.14
N ALA A 119 -17.63 -10.58 -11.99
CA ALA A 119 -16.32 -11.20 -12.07
C ALA A 119 -15.51 -11.12 -10.77
N PHE A 120 -15.68 -10.05 -9.98
CA PHE A 120 -15.00 -9.87 -8.68
C PHE A 120 -15.49 -10.87 -7.62
N ARG A 121 -16.73 -11.35 -7.74
CA ARG A 121 -17.36 -12.21 -6.72
C ARG A 121 -17.03 -13.69 -6.85
N THR A 122 -16.52 -14.13 -8.01
CA THR A 122 -16.53 -15.56 -8.37
C THR A 122 -15.16 -16.21 -8.54
N ASN A 123 -14.05 -15.48 -8.76
CA ASN A 123 -12.77 -16.13 -9.16
C ASN A 123 -11.45 -15.58 -8.55
N SER A 124 -11.46 -14.64 -7.59
CA SER A 124 -10.28 -13.77 -7.43
C SER A 124 -9.82 -13.40 -6.01
N THR A 125 -10.19 -14.18 -4.99
CA THR A 125 -9.83 -13.86 -3.58
C THR A 125 -8.32 -13.73 -3.33
N GLY A 126 -7.47 -14.53 -3.99
CA GLY A 126 -6.02 -14.50 -3.75
C GLY A 126 -5.31 -13.27 -4.32
N VAL A 127 -5.58 -12.92 -5.58
CA VAL A 127 -4.93 -11.78 -6.27
C VAL A 127 -5.42 -10.45 -5.71
N GLU A 128 -6.72 -10.33 -5.43
CA GLU A 128 -7.29 -9.12 -4.82
C GLU A 128 -6.80 -8.94 -3.39
N HIS A 129 -6.61 -10.03 -2.64
CA HIS A 129 -6.07 -9.96 -1.29
C HIS A 129 -4.62 -9.48 -1.32
N LEU A 130 -3.79 -10.05 -2.21
CA LEU A 130 -2.42 -9.57 -2.45
C LEU A 130 -2.40 -8.08 -2.81
N LEU A 131 -3.29 -7.64 -3.70
CA LEU A 131 -3.38 -6.25 -4.11
C LEU A 131 -3.76 -5.31 -2.96
N ALA A 132 -4.73 -5.70 -2.13
CA ALA A 132 -5.12 -4.93 -0.94
C ALA A 132 -3.97 -4.83 0.07
N GLU A 133 -3.22 -5.91 0.27
CA GLU A 133 -2.06 -5.93 1.15
C GLU A 133 -0.91 -5.04 0.61
N GLN A 134 -0.68 -5.07 -0.71
CA GLN A 134 0.29 -4.18 -1.35
C GLN A 134 -0.13 -2.71 -1.23
N LEU A 135 -1.41 -2.36 -1.45
CA LEU A 135 -1.90 -0.99 -1.27
C LEU A 135 -1.72 -0.49 0.17
N TYR A 136 -1.98 -1.34 1.17
CA TYR A 136 -1.69 -1.02 2.56
C TYR A 136 -0.21 -0.71 2.77
N TRP A 137 0.69 -1.57 2.26
CA TRP A 137 2.13 -1.39 2.45
C TRP A 137 2.67 -0.16 1.73
N LEU A 138 2.10 0.18 0.58
CA LEU A 138 2.42 1.44 -0.09
C LEU A 138 2.11 2.63 0.82
N PHE A 139 0.91 2.66 1.41
CA PHE A 139 0.53 3.72 2.34
C PHE A 139 1.44 3.75 3.58
N ALA A 140 1.71 2.60 4.19
CA ALA A 140 2.57 2.50 5.36
C ALA A 140 3.99 3.00 5.09
N MET A 141 4.60 2.59 3.97
CA MET A 141 5.94 3.04 3.59
C MET A 141 5.99 4.53 3.24
N CYS A 142 4.99 5.05 2.53
CA CYS A 142 4.87 6.49 2.29
C CYS A 142 4.76 7.28 3.61
N SER A 143 3.95 6.80 4.54
CA SER A 143 3.77 7.42 5.85
C SER A 143 5.09 7.46 6.63
N LEU A 144 5.83 6.34 6.63
CA LEU A 144 7.15 6.24 7.24
C LEU A 144 8.17 7.19 6.60
N ARG A 145 8.13 7.36 5.27
CA ARG A 145 8.97 8.33 4.56
C ARG A 145 8.63 9.77 4.93
N MET A 146 7.34 10.09 5.07
CA MET A 146 6.87 11.42 5.47
C MET A 146 7.27 11.81 6.89
N VAL A 147 7.49 10.84 7.78
CA VAL A 147 8.04 11.06 9.12
C VAL A 147 9.56 10.91 9.18
N GLU A 148 10.21 10.79 8.03
CA GLU A 148 11.67 10.60 7.91
C GLU A 148 12.16 9.40 8.74
N ALA A 149 11.43 8.29 8.71
CA ALA A 149 11.84 7.07 9.39
C ALA A 149 13.23 6.63 8.88
N PRO A 150 14.12 6.16 9.78
CA PRO A 150 15.44 5.67 9.39
C PRO A 150 15.37 4.54 8.36
N GLN A 151 16.40 4.43 7.52
CA GLN A 151 16.44 3.39 6.47
C GLN A 151 16.38 1.96 7.05
N ASP A 152 16.88 1.77 8.28
CA ASP A 152 16.83 0.49 9.00
C ASP A 152 15.40 0.00 9.27
N VAL A 153 14.44 0.92 9.43
CA VAL A 153 13.01 0.57 9.53
C VAL A 153 12.55 -0.17 8.27
N PHE A 154 12.90 0.33 7.10
CA PHE A 154 12.53 -0.30 5.82
C PHE A 154 13.27 -1.63 5.60
N ALA A 155 14.54 -1.71 6.02
CA ALA A 155 15.31 -2.94 5.98
C ALA A 155 14.71 -4.02 6.91
N SER A 156 14.19 -3.62 8.06
CA SER A 156 13.50 -4.50 9.00
C SER A 156 12.15 -4.97 8.46
N ILE A 157 11.35 -4.06 7.90
CA ILE A 157 10.09 -4.39 7.22
C ILE A 157 10.31 -5.43 6.11
N ALA A 158 11.34 -5.24 5.28
CA ALA A 158 11.64 -6.16 4.18
C ALA A 158 11.99 -7.59 4.64
N LYS A 159 12.51 -7.74 5.87
CA LYS A 159 12.87 -9.05 6.44
C LYS A 159 11.67 -9.78 7.06
N HIS A 160 10.61 -9.05 7.39
CA HIS A 160 9.47 -9.61 8.10
C HIS A 160 8.78 -10.74 7.28
N PRO A 161 8.41 -11.88 7.90
CA PRO A 161 7.86 -13.03 7.17
C PRO A 161 6.65 -12.72 6.29
N GLN A 162 5.74 -11.85 6.75
CA GLN A 162 4.57 -11.45 5.97
C GLN A 162 4.98 -10.74 4.66
N VAL A 163 5.96 -9.83 4.72
CA VAL A 163 6.43 -9.09 3.55
C VAL A 163 7.15 -10.02 2.57
N ARG A 164 7.97 -10.93 3.09
CA ARG A 164 8.63 -11.97 2.26
C ARG A 164 7.62 -12.89 1.59
N TRP A 165 6.55 -13.25 2.30
CA TRP A 165 5.45 -14.03 1.74
C TRP A 165 4.73 -13.27 0.61
N LEU A 166 4.39 -11.99 0.83
CA LEU A 166 3.76 -11.14 -0.20
C LEU A 166 4.62 -11.02 -1.47
N THR A 167 5.93 -10.82 -1.33
CA THR A 167 6.86 -10.81 -2.48
C THR A 167 6.86 -12.17 -3.21
N GLY A 168 6.78 -13.28 -2.48
CA GLY A 168 6.69 -14.62 -3.04
C GLY A 168 5.40 -14.83 -3.85
N GLU A 169 4.27 -14.36 -3.33
CA GLU A 169 2.98 -14.41 -4.03
C GLU A 169 2.97 -13.52 -5.28
N ALA A 170 3.53 -12.31 -5.20
CA ALA A 170 3.68 -11.43 -6.37
C ALA A 170 4.52 -12.08 -7.47
N THR A 171 5.63 -12.73 -7.10
CA THR A 171 6.49 -13.46 -8.05
C THR A 171 5.74 -14.62 -8.73
N ARG A 172 4.84 -15.31 -8.01
CA ARG A 172 4.01 -16.38 -8.57
C ARG A 172 2.96 -15.82 -9.53
N ALA A 173 2.30 -14.73 -9.14
CA ALA A 173 1.30 -14.07 -9.96
C ALA A 173 1.88 -13.62 -11.31
N GLU A 174 3.07 -13.00 -11.32
CA GLU A 174 3.78 -12.61 -12.56
C GLU A 174 4.07 -13.80 -13.48
N ARG A 175 4.52 -14.92 -12.92
CA ARG A 175 4.83 -16.14 -13.71
C ARG A 175 3.59 -16.77 -14.34
N HIS A 176 2.44 -16.66 -13.68
CA HIS A 176 1.17 -17.21 -14.18
C HIS A 176 0.36 -16.21 -15.02
N GLY A 177 0.70 -14.92 -14.96
CA GLY A 177 0.09 -13.84 -15.75
C GLY A 177 0.83 -13.50 -17.05
N GLY A 178 1.91 -14.23 -17.40
CA GLY A 178 2.60 -14.06 -18.68
C GLY A 178 1.67 -14.29 -19.88
N PRO A 179 1.86 -13.57 -21.00
CA PRO A 179 0.97 -13.66 -22.16
C PRO A 179 0.86 -15.12 -22.62
N ALA A 180 -0.37 -15.56 -22.92
CA ALA A 180 -0.59 -16.77 -23.70
C ALA A 180 0.27 -16.65 -24.97
N GLN A 181 1.29 -17.50 -25.09
CA GLN A 181 2.07 -17.63 -26.31
C GLN A 181 1.17 -18.17 -27.43
N PRO A 182 1.43 -17.75 -28.69
CA PRO A 182 0.43 -17.55 -29.74
C PRO A 182 -0.35 -18.79 -30.19
#